data_AF-A0A2H6MVJ8-F1
#
_entry.id   AF-A0A2H6MVJ8-F1
#
_cell.length_a   1.000
_cell.length_b   1.000
_cell.length_c   1.000
_cell.angle_alpha   90.00
_cell.angle_beta   90.00
_cell.angle_gamma   90.00
#
_symmetry.space_group_name_H-M   'P 1'
#
loop_
_entity.id
_entity.type
_entity.pdbx_description
1 polymer ?
#
loop_
_entity_poly.entity_id
_entity_poly.type
_entity_poly.pdbx_seq_one_letter_code
_entity_poly.pdbx_strand_id
1 'polypeptide(L)'
;MGDSNLWKVLRYLRLLYPSKSKRNIILISDGHIQNEGMTLQVVKKNALHTRIFTCGVSPTANRHMLRSLSHYGDGAFEYFDVKSKYNWERKVKSQTTRMFSPQCSSISIEWQTHMIENPNLSFTPAQICVLFNHERLLVYGFVHNCTEAILKAQVDNQELYTLVSTSELQKTTGTVS
;
A
#
# COMPACT_ATOMS: atom_id res chain seq x y z
N MET A 1 4.14 12.26 -30.87
CA MET A 1 3.55 11.63 -29.67
C MET A 1 4.70 11.26 -28.75
N GLY A 2 4.68 11.70 -27.50
CA GLY A 2 5.79 11.51 -26.56
C GLY A 2 5.64 10.19 -25.81
N ASP A 3 6.67 9.35 -25.83
CA ASP A 3 6.71 8.09 -25.10
C ASP A 3 7.04 8.30 -23.61
N SER A 4 6.16 7.84 -22.73
CA SER A 4 6.36 7.84 -21.27
C SER A 4 7.11 6.57 -20.81
N ASN A 5 8.43 6.56 -21.03
CA ASN A 5 9.32 5.45 -20.66
C ASN A 5 9.74 5.45 -19.17
N LEU A 6 8.77 5.37 -18.25
CA LEU A 6 9.01 5.43 -16.80
C LEU A 6 10.01 4.37 -16.30
N TRP A 7 9.95 3.14 -16.83
CA TRP A 7 10.85 2.06 -16.41
C TRP A 7 12.34 2.37 -16.62
N LYS A 8 12.70 3.14 -17.66
CA LYS A 8 14.09 3.56 -17.92
C LYS A 8 14.58 4.50 -16.83
N VAL A 9 13.73 5.47 -16.45
CA VAL A 9 14.03 6.42 -15.37
C VAL A 9 14.18 5.68 -14.04
N LEU A 10 13.25 4.78 -13.70
CA LEU A 10 13.33 4.00 -12.47
C LEU A 10 14.58 3.11 -12.41
N ARG A 11 14.99 2.54 -13.55
CA ARG A 11 16.23 1.76 -13.67
C ARG A 11 17.46 2.64 -13.45
N TYR A 12 17.48 3.86 -13.99
CA TYR A 12 18.57 4.81 -13.74
C TYR A 12 18.63 5.22 -12.27
N LEU A 13 17.49 5.52 -11.65
CA LEU A 13 17.43 5.91 -10.24
C LEU A 13 17.93 4.80 -9.30
N ARG A 14 17.75 3.53 -9.67
CA ARG A 14 18.33 2.39 -8.94
C ARG A 14 19.86 2.42 -8.89
N LEU A 15 20.52 3.00 -9.90
CA LEU A 15 21.99 3.07 -9.98
C LEU A 15 22.60 4.21 -9.16
N LEU A 16 21.77 5.13 -8.65
CA LEU A 16 22.25 6.21 -7.80
C LEU A 16 22.73 5.67 -6.45
N TYR A 17 23.72 6.33 -5.86
CA TYR A 17 24.33 5.94 -4.59
C TYR A 17 23.27 5.70 -3.49
N PRO A 18 23.44 4.68 -2.62
CA PRO A 18 22.52 4.42 -1.52
C PRO A 18 22.37 5.65 -0.64
N SER A 19 21.14 6.06 -0.38
CA SER A 19 20.84 7.13 0.59
C SER A 19 20.76 6.56 2.01
N LYS A 20 21.05 7.39 3.02
CA LYS A 20 20.90 7.03 4.44
C LYS A 20 19.45 6.65 4.82
N SER A 21 18.47 7.18 4.09
CA SER A 21 17.04 6.91 4.22
C SER A 21 16.44 6.42 2.89
N LYS A 22 15.20 5.90 2.91
CA LYS A 22 14.49 5.57 1.66
C LYS A 22 14.29 6.82 0.80
N ARG A 23 14.59 6.71 -0.50
CA ARG A 23 14.36 7.80 -1.48
C ARG A 23 12.87 7.90 -1.80
N ASN A 24 12.31 9.09 -1.81
CA ASN A 24 10.93 9.31 -2.26
C ASN A 24 10.91 9.81 -3.71
N ILE A 25 10.07 9.20 -4.54
CA ILE A 25 9.76 9.66 -5.89
C ILE A 25 8.29 10.05 -5.93
N ILE A 26 7.98 11.22 -6.48
CA ILE A 26 6.61 11.63 -6.80
C ILE A 26 6.43 11.61 -8.32
N LEU A 27 5.49 10.79 -8.79
CA LEU A 27 5.12 10.67 -10.20
C LEU A 27 3.81 11.42 -10.42
N ILE A 28 3.84 12.48 -11.23
CA ILE A 28 2.65 13.19 -11.69
C ILE A 28 2.39 12.77 -13.13
N SER A 29 1.25 12.13 -13.41
CA SER A 29 0.99 11.54 -14.71
C SER A 29 -0.51 11.34 -14.94
N ASP A 30 -0.91 11.17 -16.20
CA ASP A 30 -2.19 10.61 -16.62
C ASP A 30 -2.17 9.06 -16.61
N GLY A 31 -1.08 8.41 -16.16
CA GLY A 31 -1.01 6.95 -16.05
C GLY A 31 -0.82 6.22 -17.36
N HIS A 32 -0.58 6.92 -18.48
CA HIS A 32 -0.21 6.26 -19.72
C HIS A 32 1.26 5.81 -19.65
N ILE A 33 1.48 4.55 -19.29
CA ILE A 33 2.82 3.98 -19.04
C ILE A 33 3.06 2.84 -20.01
N GLN A 34 4.18 2.90 -20.73
CA GLN A 34 4.61 1.82 -21.59
C GLN A 34 5.25 0.69 -20.79
N ASN A 35 5.08 -0.55 -21.27
CA ASN A 35 5.63 -1.76 -20.63
C ASN A 35 5.23 -1.85 -19.15
N GLU A 36 3.92 -1.84 -18.87
CA GLU A 36 3.38 -1.85 -17.50
C GLU A 36 3.99 -2.96 -16.63
N GLY A 37 4.03 -4.20 -17.15
CA GLY A 37 4.60 -5.35 -16.43
C GLY A 37 6.07 -5.17 -16.05
N MET A 38 6.91 -4.69 -16.98
CA MET A 38 8.32 -4.41 -16.69
C MET A 38 8.45 -3.26 -15.67
N THR A 39 7.64 -2.21 -15.81
CA THR A 39 7.64 -1.08 -14.90
C THR A 39 7.29 -1.52 -13.47
N LEU A 40 6.21 -2.27 -13.29
CA LEU A 40 5.79 -2.80 -11.99
C LEU A 40 6.86 -3.71 -11.37
N GLN A 41 7.51 -4.56 -12.17
CA GLN A 41 8.61 -5.39 -11.70
C GLN A 41 9.81 -4.56 -11.22
N VAL A 42 10.18 -3.50 -11.94
CA VAL A 42 11.26 -2.59 -11.54
C VAL A 42 10.91 -1.88 -10.23
N VAL A 43 9.67 -1.39 -10.11
CA VAL A 43 9.18 -0.75 -8.87
C VAL A 43 9.27 -1.72 -7.69
N LYS A 44 8.69 -2.92 -7.82
CA LYS A 44 8.68 -3.92 -6.75
C LYS A 44 10.09 -4.30 -6.29
N LYS A 45 11.05 -4.42 -7.22
CA LYS A 45 12.45 -4.73 -6.89
C LYS A 45 13.17 -3.60 -6.13
N ASN A 46 12.68 -2.37 -6.22
CA ASN A 46 13.30 -1.17 -5.66
C ASN A 46 12.62 -0.68 -4.35
N ALA A 47 11.50 -1.29 -3.94
CA ALA A 47 10.69 -0.86 -2.79
C ALA A 47 11.48 -0.82 -1.46
N LEU A 48 12.53 -1.63 -1.33
CA LEU A 48 13.40 -1.64 -0.15
C LEU A 48 14.12 -0.30 0.09
N HIS A 49 14.51 0.41 -0.97
CA HIS A 49 15.29 1.64 -0.87
C HIS A 49 14.58 2.86 -1.47
N THR A 50 13.45 2.67 -2.15
CA THR A 50 12.74 3.75 -2.85
C THR A 50 11.24 3.61 -2.72
N ARG A 51 10.60 4.68 -2.27
CA ARG A 51 9.15 4.84 -2.17
C ARG A 51 8.62 5.60 -3.38
N ILE A 52 7.50 5.17 -3.94
CA ILE A 52 6.87 5.79 -5.12
C ILE A 52 5.48 6.28 -4.77
N PHE A 53 5.32 7.59 -4.82
CA PHE A 53 4.06 8.29 -4.66
C PHE A 53 3.55 8.68 -6.04
N THR A 54 2.26 8.47 -6.31
CA THR A 54 1.68 8.72 -7.64
C THR A 54 0.52 9.72 -7.54
N CYS A 55 0.46 10.63 -8.51
CA CYS A 55 -0.53 11.70 -8.59
C CYS A 55 -1.18 11.67 -9.98
N GLY A 56 -2.45 11.27 -10.04
CA GLY A 56 -3.23 11.29 -11.27
C GLY A 56 -3.82 12.68 -11.52
N VAL A 57 -3.53 13.32 -12.65
CA VAL A 57 -3.95 14.71 -12.94
C VAL A 57 -4.91 14.85 -14.13
N SER A 58 -5.35 13.73 -14.73
CA SER A 58 -6.25 13.73 -15.88
C SER A 58 -7.55 12.96 -15.61
N PRO A 59 -8.72 13.43 -16.10
CA PRO A 59 -9.96 12.67 -16.09
C PRO A 59 -9.84 11.29 -16.74
N THR A 60 -9.03 11.19 -17.80
CA THR A 60 -8.77 9.96 -18.55
C THR A 60 -7.61 9.15 -17.97
N ALA A 61 -7.12 9.52 -16.77
CA ALA A 61 -5.94 8.88 -16.25
C ALA A 61 -6.14 7.39 -15.96
N ASN A 62 -5.16 6.55 -16.28
CA ASN A 62 -5.15 5.15 -15.85
C ASN A 62 -4.85 5.06 -14.34
N ARG A 63 -5.89 5.29 -13.53
CA ARG A 63 -5.82 5.31 -12.06
C ARG A 63 -5.45 3.94 -11.49
N HIS A 64 -5.83 2.86 -12.18
CA HIS A 64 -5.46 1.50 -11.78
C HIS A 64 -3.93 1.35 -11.80
N MET A 65 -3.30 1.68 -12.93
CA MET A 65 -1.85 1.59 -13.07
C MET A 65 -1.10 2.48 -12.07
N LEU A 66 -1.54 3.73 -11.88
CA LEU A 66 -0.92 4.64 -10.90
C LEU A 66 -1.05 4.13 -9.46
N ARG A 67 -2.21 3.57 -9.09
CA ARG A 67 -2.43 2.94 -7.78
C ARG A 67 -1.54 1.71 -7.60
N SER A 68 -1.43 0.86 -8.62
CA SER A 68 -0.54 -0.31 -8.60
C SER A 68 0.92 0.10 -8.41
N LEU A 69 1.39 1.13 -9.12
CA LEU A 69 2.76 1.64 -8.95
C LEU A 69 3.04 2.12 -7.54
N SER A 70 2.14 2.90 -6.95
CA SER A 70 2.32 3.33 -5.55
C SER A 70 2.26 2.18 -4.57
N HIS A 71 1.38 1.19 -4.81
CA HIS A 71 1.25 0.02 -3.94
C HIS A 71 2.53 -0.82 -3.94
N TYR A 72 3.04 -1.21 -5.11
CA TYR A 72 4.29 -1.97 -5.20
C TYR A 72 5.54 -1.17 -4.82
N GLY A 73 5.43 0.15 -4.79
CA GLY A 73 6.49 1.07 -4.44
C GLY A 73 6.39 1.61 -3.02
N ASP A 74 5.65 0.97 -2.10
CA ASP A 74 5.53 1.41 -0.70
C ASP A 74 5.15 2.91 -0.55
N GLY A 75 4.27 3.40 -1.41
CA GLY A 75 3.82 4.79 -1.40
C GLY A 75 2.29 4.89 -1.43
N ALA A 76 1.81 6.08 -1.75
CA ALA A 76 0.38 6.37 -1.84
C ALA A 76 0.01 6.95 -3.21
N PHE A 77 -1.25 6.74 -3.61
CA PHE A 77 -1.83 7.33 -4.82
C PHE A 77 -2.83 8.43 -4.45
N GLU A 78 -2.73 9.57 -5.13
CA GLU A 78 -3.70 10.66 -5.04
C GLU A 78 -4.21 11.05 -6.42
N TYR A 79 -5.50 11.41 -6.50
CA TYR A 79 -6.13 11.84 -7.74
C TYR A 79 -6.58 13.31 -7.64
N PHE A 80 -6.16 14.12 -8.60
CA PHE A 80 -6.41 15.54 -8.70
C PHE A 80 -7.42 15.82 -9.82
N ASP A 81 -8.69 15.91 -9.44
CA ASP A 81 -9.78 16.27 -10.36
C ASP A 81 -9.94 17.80 -10.38
N VAL A 82 -9.96 18.40 -11.57
CA VAL A 82 -10.21 19.84 -11.78
C VAL A 82 -11.52 20.28 -11.15
N LYS A 83 -12.55 19.42 -11.16
CA LYS A 83 -13.85 19.70 -10.50
C LYS A 83 -13.75 19.83 -8.98
N SER A 84 -12.67 19.31 -8.39
CA SER A 84 -12.42 19.30 -6.95
C SER A 84 -11.23 20.17 -6.53
N LYS A 85 -10.88 21.18 -7.34
CA LYS A 85 -9.70 22.04 -7.13
C LYS A 85 -9.61 22.64 -5.72
N TYR A 86 -10.74 22.96 -5.10
CA TYR A 86 -10.81 23.48 -3.73
C TYR A 86 -10.15 22.59 -2.67
N ASN A 87 -9.99 21.27 -2.93
CA ASN A 87 -9.35 20.33 -2.01
C ASN A 87 -7.92 19.93 -2.40
N TRP A 88 -7.37 20.49 -3.49
CA TRP A 88 -6.05 20.09 -3.99
C TRP A 88 -4.93 20.40 -3.01
N GLU A 89 -4.95 21.58 -2.38
CA GLU A 89 -3.95 21.95 -1.38
C GLU A 89 -3.90 20.93 -0.23
N ARG A 90 -5.07 20.51 0.27
CA ARG A 90 -5.19 19.47 1.30
C ARG A 90 -4.61 18.14 0.82
N LYS A 91 -4.86 17.74 -0.44
CA LYS A 91 -4.31 16.50 -1.02
C LYS A 91 -2.79 16.55 -1.17
N VAL A 92 -2.25 17.66 -1.67
CA VAL A 92 -0.80 17.88 -1.76
C VAL A 92 -0.16 17.81 -0.38
N LYS A 93 -0.76 18.48 0.62
CA LYS A 93 -0.28 18.44 1.99
C LYS A 93 -0.30 17.03 2.57
N SER A 94 -1.40 16.30 2.39
CA SER A 94 -1.53 14.89 2.80
C SER A 94 -0.41 14.02 2.20
N GLN A 95 -0.23 14.11 0.88
CA GLN A 95 0.78 13.33 0.16
C GLN A 95 2.21 13.69 0.62
N THR A 96 2.47 14.98 0.85
CA THR A 96 3.74 15.48 1.36
C THR A 96 4.02 14.97 2.78
N THR A 97 3.01 15.02 3.67
CA THR A 97 3.13 14.46 5.02
C THR A 97 3.48 12.98 4.98
N ARG A 98 2.81 12.18 4.12
CA ARG A 98 3.14 10.75 3.94
C ARG A 98 4.57 10.53 3.45
N MET A 99 5.05 11.35 2.52
CA MET A 99 6.43 11.26 2.02
C MET A 99 7.45 11.50 3.13
N PHE A 100 7.20 12.44 4.03
CA PHE A 100 8.15 12.78 5.11
C PHE A 100 7.92 11.99 6.39
N SER A 101 6.86 11.20 6.50
CA SER A 101 6.62 10.33 7.64
C SER A 101 7.30 8.96 7.48
N PRO A 102 7.55 8.27 8.60
CA PRO A 102 7.71 6.82 8.60
C PRO A 102 6.51 6.13 7.92
N GLN A 103 6.74 4.91 7.46
CA GLN A 103 5.70 4.03 6.95
C GLN A 103 5.62 2.79 7.83
N CYS A 104 4.42 2.23 7.94
CA CYS A 104 4.16 0.89 8.42
C CYS A 104 4.00 -0.02 7.20
N SER A 105 5.00 -0.85 6.93
CA SER A 105 5.06 -1.73 5.76
C SER A 105 5.12 -3.21 6.15
N SER A 106 5.09 -4.11 5.17
CA SER A 106 5.15 -5.57 5.41
C SER A 106 4.07 -6.06 6.39
N ILE A 107 2.89 -5.44 6.34
CA ILE A 107 1.79 -5.73 7.26
C ILE A 107 1.24 -7.12 6.92
N SER A 108 1.19 -8.00 7.91
CA SER A 108 0.62 -9.34 7.78
C SER A 108 -0.19 -9.71 9.02
N ILE A 109 -1.08 -10.69 8.85
CA ILE A 109 -1.95 -11.20 9.90
C ILE A 109 -1.79 -12.71 9.95
N GLU A 110 -1.34 -13.20 11.10
CA GLU A 110 -1.25 -14.63 11.40
C GLU A 110 -2.45 -15.03 12.26
N TRP A 111 -3.50 -15.50 11.60
CA TRP A 111 -4.70 -16.04 12.23
C TRP A 111 -4.35 -17.31 12.99
N GLN A 112 -4.64 -17.37 14.29
CA GLN A 112 -4.42 -18.56 15.09
C GLN A 112 -5.63 -19.48 14.96
N THR A 113 -5.44 -20.62 14.31
CA THR A 113 -6.48 -21.63 14.16
C THR A 113 -6.08 -22.90 14.92
N HIS A 114 -7.02 -23.52 15.61
CA HIS A 114 -6.79 -24.78 16.33
C HIS A 114 -7.02 -26.03 15.46
N MET A 115 -7.02 -25.88 14.13
CA MET A 115 -7.28 -26.97 13.19
C MET A 115 -5.99 -27.53 12.60
N ILE A 116 -5.96 -28.85 12.42
CA ILE A 116 -4.83 -29.59 11.85
C ILE A 116 -4.67 -29.32 10.35
N GLU A 117 -5.79 -29.04 9.66
CA GLU A 117 -5.83 -28.64 8.26
C GLU A 117 -6.19 -27.17 8.19
N ASN A 118 -5.30 -26.37 7.58
CA ASN A 118 -5.45 -24.92 7.44
C ASN A 118 -6.49 -24.64 6.35
N PRO A 119 -7.79 -24.46 6.67
CA PRO A 119 -8.82 -24.35 5.65
C PRO A 119 -8.70 -22.99 5.00
N ASN A 120 -9.24 -22.89 3.78
CA ASN A 120 -9.22 -21.70 2.93
C ASN A 120 -9.50 -20.40 3.70
N LEU A 121 -8.43 -19.74 4.15
CA LEU A 121 -8.46 -18.43 4.78
C LEU A 121 -8.88 -17.42 3.71
N SER A 122 -10.09 -16.90 3.84
CA SER A 122 -10.58 -15.81 2.98
C SER A 122 -10.62 -14.54 3.79
N PHE A 123 -9.79 -13.57 3.41
CA PHE A 123 -9.78 -12.25 4.02
C PHE A 123 -9.70 -11.16 2.95
N THR A 124 -10.19 -9.98 3.32
CA THR A 124 -10.17 -8.77 2.50
C THR A 124 -9.61 -7.60 3.32
N PRO A 125 -8.70 -6.79 2.75
CA PRO A 125 -8.16 -6.91 1.40
C PRO A 125 -7.16 -8.07 1.25
N ALA A 126 -7.12 -8.70 0.07
CA ALA A 126 -6.18 -9.79 -0.24
C ALA A 126 -4.71 -9.32 -0.26
N GLN A 127 -4.49 -8.02 -0.51
CA GLN A 127 -3.19 -7.37 -0.44
C GLN A 127 -3.30 -6.20 0.53
N ILE A 128 -2.48 -6.23 1.57
CA ILE A 128 -2.41 -5.14 2.55
C ILE A 128 -1.38 -4.12 2.07
N CYS A 129 -1.83 -2.87 1.89
CA CYS A 129 -0.98 -1.74 1.54
C CYS A 129 -0.17 -1.26 2.76
N VAL A 130 0.89 -0.50 2.48
CA VAL A 130 1.55 0.30 3.52
C VAL A 130 0.57 1.28 4.16
N LEU A 131 0.79 1.58 5.44
CA LEU A 131 0.05 2.60 6.18
C LEU A 131 0.98 3.74 6.58
N PHE A 132 0.46 4.94 6.49
CA PHE A 132 1.11 6.14 7.01
C PHE A 132 0.49 6.56 8.34
N ASN A 133 1.13 7.52 9.01
CA ASN A 133 0.62 8.02 10.28
C ASN A 133 -0.83 8.51 10.16
N HIS A 134 -1.65 8.18 11.16
CA HIS A 134 -3.09 8.45 11.23
C HIS A 134 -3.99 7.73 10.20
N GLU A 135 -3.45 6.80 9.41
CA GLU A 135 -4.27 5.92 8.57
C GLU A 135 -4.79 4.72 9.33
N ARG A 136 -5.89 4.15 8.86
CA ARG A 136 -6.52 2.95 9.43
C ARG A 136 -6.77 1.93 8.34
N LEU A 137 -6.49 0.68 8.65
CA LEU A 137 -6.84 -0.47 7.83
C LEU A 137 -7.89 -1.31 8.55
N LEU A 138 -8.95 -1.64 7.83
CA LEU A 138 -9.93 -2.63 8.25
C LEU A 138 -9.68 -3.90 7.45
N VAL A 139 -9.48 -5.01 8.16
CA VAL A 139 -9.37 -6.34 7.55
C VAL A 139 -10.52 -7.19 8.06
N TYR A 140 -11.25 -7.79 7.12
CA TYR A 140 -12.31 -8.75 7.41
C TYR A 140 -11.85 -10.12 6.95
N GLY A 141 -12.04 -11.15 7.78
CA GLY A 141 -11.67 -12.51 7.45
C GLY A 141 -12.74 -13.51 7.90
N PHE A 142 -13.00 -14.51 7.07
CA PHE A 142 -13.75 -15.69 7.47
C PHE A 142 -12.75 -16.75 7.92
N VAL A 143 -12.61 -16.89 9.23
CA VAL A 143 -11.69 -17.86 9.83
C VAL A 143 -12.45 -18.71 10.84
N HIS A 144 -12.44 -20.02 10.62
CA HIS A 144 -13.16 -20.95 11.47
C HIS A 144 -12.44 -21.12 12.82
N ASN A 145 -13.19 -21.03 13.91
CA ASN A 145 -12.71 -21.19 15.29
C ASN A 145 -11.45 -20.37 15.63
N CYS A 146 -11.38 -19.13 15.14
CA CYS A 146 -10.28 -18.21 15.41
C CYS A 146 -10.69 -17.21 16.50
N THR A 147 -10.02 -17.27 17.65
CA THR A 147 -10.20 -16.30 18.75
C THR A 147 -9.00 -15.38 18.92
N GLU A 148 -7.90 -15.66 18.20
CA GLU A 148 -6.64 -14.92 18.32
C GLU A 148 -6.00 -14.71 16.96
N ALA A 149 -5.34 -13.57 16.79
CA ALA A 149 -4.52 -13.28 15.62
C ALA A 149 -3.28 -12.48 16.03
N ILE A 150 -2.15 -12.77 15.41
CA ILE A 150 -0.93 -11.98 15.57
C ILE A 150 -0.86 -11.01 14.39
N LEU A 151 -0.89 -9.71 14.69
CA LEU A 151 -0.63 -8.67 13.71
C LEU A 151 0.86 -8.41 13.68
N LYS A 152 1.48 -8.45 12.49
CA LYS A 152 2.89 -8.12 12.27
C LYS A 152 3.03 -6.98 11.29
N ALA A 153 4.04 -6.15 11.47
CA ALA A 153 4.39 -5.07 10.56
C ALA A 153 5.84 -4.63 10.76
N GLN A 154 6.33 -3.78 9.85
CA GLN A 154 7.66 -3.18 9.92
C GLN A 154 7.56 -1.65 9.90
N VAL A 155 8.14 -1.00 10.90
CA VAL A 155 8.25 0.48 11.01
C VAL A 155 9.70 0.84 11.28
N ASP A 156 10.28 1.74 10.48
CA ASP A 156 11.68 2.19 10.63
C ASP A 156 12.71 1.04 10.75
N ASN A 157 12.53 0.01 9.92
CA ASN A 157 13.31 -1.24 9.91
C ASN A 157 13.21 -2.10 11.19
N GLN A 158 12.31 -1.76 12.12
CA GLN A 158 11.99 -2.57 13.29
C GLN A 158 10.72 -3.37 13.02
N GLU A 159 10.73 -4.64 13.40
CA GLU A 159 9.54 -5.49 13.37
C GLU A 159 8.69 -5.19 14.60
N LEU A 160 7.41 -4.96 14.38
CA LEU A 160 6.39 -4.81 15.40
C LEU A 160 5.44 -5.99 15.28
N TYR A 161 5.06 -6.57 16.41
CA TYR A 161 3.98 -7.54 16.46
C TYR A 161 3.10 -7.31 17.68
N THR A 162 1.84 -7.67 17.56
CA THR A 162 0.89 -7.63 18.67
C THR A 162 -0.10 -8.78 18.56
N LEU A 163 -0.43 -9.38 19.70
CA LEU A 163 -1.48 -10.38 19.82
C LEU A 163 -2.81 -9.67 20.02
N VAL A 164 -3.79 -10.01 19.19
CA VAL A 164 -5.17 -9.56 19.34
C VAL A 164 -6.01 -10.79 19.63
N SER A 165 -6.75 -10.75 20.75
CA SER A 165 -7.67 -11.81 21.14
C SER A 165 -9.09 -11.26 21.31
N THR A 166 -10.08 -12.10 21.01
CA THR A 166 -11.48 -11.82 21.30
C THR A 166 -11.94 -12.67 22.48
N SER A 167 -12.70 -12.07 23.41
CA SER A 167 -13.38 -12.81 24.47
C SER A 167 -14.76 -13.28 24.00
N GLU A 168 -15.38 -14.20 24.74
CA GLU A 168 -16.75 -14.66 24.47
C GLU A 168 -17.77 -13.50 24.45
N LEU A 169 -17.55 -12.45 25.23
CA LEU A 169 -18.44 -11.28 25.31
C LEU A 169 -18.46 -10.43 24.03
N GLN A 170 -17.44 -10.56 23.18
CA GLN A 170 -17.34 -9.84 21.91
C GLN A 170 -17.89 -10.67 20.74
N LYS A 171 -18.31 -11.92 20.98
CA LYS A 171 -18.93 -12.76 19.97
C LYS A 171 -20.40 -12.40 19.84
N THR A 172 -20.81 -12.01 18.64
CA THR A 172 -22.21 -11.78 18.30
C THR A 172 -22.72 -12.90 17.39
N THR A 173 -23.87 -13.48 17.73
CA THR A 173 -24.56 -14.45 16.88
C THR A 173 -25.64 -13.75 16.06
N GLY A 174 -25.54 -13.83 14.73
CA GLY A 174 -26.61 -13.42 13.81
C GLY A 174 -27.46 -14.62 13.38
N THR A 175 -28.76 -14.41 13.17
CA THR A 175 -29.64 -15.38 12.49
C THR A 175 -29.58 -15.13 10.99
N VAL A 176 -29.25 -16.17 10.21
CA VAL A 176 -29.38 -16.13 8.75
C VAL A 176 -30.86 -16.35 8.42
N SER A 177 -31.55 -15.30 7.98
CA SER A 177 -32.94 -15.35 7.49
C SER A 177 -32.99 -15.54 5.98
#